data_AF-A0AAV5UPM4-F1
#
_entry.id   AF-A0AAV5UPM4-F1
#
_cell.length_a   1.000
_cell.length_b   1.000
_cell.length_c   1.000
_cell.angle_alpha   90.00
_cell.angle_beta   90.00
_cell.angle_gamma   90.00
#
_symmetry.space_group_name_H-M   'P 1'
#
loop_
_entity.id
_entity.type
_entity.pdbx_description
1 polymer ?
#
loop_
_entity_poly.entity_id
_entity_poly.type
_entity_poly.pdbx_seq_one_letter_code
_entity_poly.pdbx_strand_id
1 'polypeptide(L)'
;MLHLSQMCDNVLTLQREVRVEIDEASRYLALDDELKRRTTANDKLYSCQMIWRIDEWNTQYKQARDGKKPLLFSRPFYSHCNGYRLVCMVAPYGDGEGTV
;
A
#
# COMPACT_ATOMS: atom_id res chain seq x y z
N MET A 1 16.14 10.90 -53.86
CA MET A 1 14.99 10.63 -52.96
C MET A 1 15.11 9.33 -52.14
N LEU A 2 16.20 8.55 -52.24
CA LEU A 2 16.35 7.27 -51.51
C LEU A 2 16.47 7.47 -49.98
N HIS A 3 17.21 8.49 -49.55
CA HIS A 3 17.48 8.76 -48.14
C HIS A 3 16.23 9.12 -47.32
N LEU A 4 15.25 9.80 -47.94
CA LEU A 4 13.99 10.14 -47.28
C LEU A 4 13.14 8.88 -47.05
N SER A 5 13.08 7.98 -48.04
CA SER A 5 12.39 6.70 -47.91
C SER A 5 12.98 5.85 -46.79
N GLN A 6 14.32 5.75 -46.74
CA GLN A 6 15.03 5.00 -45.70
C GLN A 6 14.78 5.57 -44.29
N MET A 7 14.72 6.90 -44.16
CA MET A 7 14.36 7.52 -42.89
C MET A 7 12.92 7.20 -42.48
N CYS A 8 11.96 7.24 -43.42
CA CYS A 8 10.57 6.86 -43.15
C CYS A 8 10.45 5.40 -42.70
N ASP A 9 11.14 4.48 -43.36
CA ASP A 9 11.12 3.05 -43.02
C ASP A 9 11.68 2.80 -41.61
N ASN A 10 12.75 3.49 -41.23
CA ASN A 10 13.33 3.39 -39.90
C ASN A 10 12.41 3.97 -38.82
N VAL A 11 11.75 5.11 -39.09
CA VAL A 11 10.76 5.69 -38.16
C VAL A 11 9.58 4.76 -37.96
N LEU A 12 9.07 4.13 -39.02
CA LEU A 12 7.98 3.16 -38.94
C LEU A 12 8.38 1.89 -38.17
N THR A 13 9.63 1.45 -38.33
CA THR A 13 10.18 0.31 -37.60
C THR A 13 10.30 0.61 -36.11
N LEU A 14 10.92 1.75 -35.76
CA LEU A 14 11.02 2.22 -34.38
C LEU A 14 9.64 2.44 -33.75
N GLN A 15 8.68 2.99 -34.49
CA GLN A 15 7.31 3.16 -34.00
C GLN A 15 6.64 1.82 -33.66
N ARG A 16 6.93 0.77 -34.45
CA ARG A 16 6.43 -0.58 -34.17
C ARG A 16 7.08 -1.18 -32.93
N GLU A 17 8.40 -1.05 -32.80
CA GLU A 17 9.15 -1.55 -31.63
C GLU A 17 8.70 -0.86 -30.35
N VAL A 18 8.61 0.48 -30.34
CA VAL A 18 8.11 1.25 -29.19
C VAL A 18 6.69 0.84 -28.82
N ARG A 19 5.83 0.54 -29.80
CA ARG A 19 4.47 0.07 -29.52
C ARG A 19 4.46 -1.29 -28.82
N VAL A 20 5.35 -2.21 -29.21
CA VAL A 20 5.49 -3.52 -28.55
C VAL A 20 5.94 -3.33 -27.09
N GLU A 21 6.93 -2.48 -26.86
CA GLU A 21 7.42 -2.18 -25.51
C GLU A 21 6.35 -1.53 -24.62
N ILE A 22 5.54 -0.61 -25.18
CA ILE A 22 4.42 0.02 -24.46
C ILE A 22 3.36 -1.02 -24.08
N ASP A 23 3.02 -1.94 -24.99
CA ASP A 23 2.06 -3.02 -24.73
C ASP A 23 2.60 -3.95 -23.64
N GLU A 24 3.87 -4.30 -23.69
CA GLU A 24 4.52 -5.14 -22.67
C GLU A 24 4.54 -4.45 -21.29
N ALA A 25 4.93 -3.18 -21.23
CA ALA A 25 4.89 -2.38 -20.00
C ALA A 25 3.47 -2.28 -19.42
N SER A 26 2.46 -2.06 -20.27
CA SER A 26 1.05 -2.03 -19.88
C SER A 26 0.60 -3.36 -19.27
N ARG A 27 1.11 -4.47 -19.81
CA ARG A 27 0.83 -5.83 -19.33
C ARG A 27 1.45 -6.09 -17.96
N TYR A 28 2.68 -5.62 -17.73
CA TYR A 28 3.31 -5.69 -16.41
C TYR A 28 2.57 -4.87 -15.35
N LEU A 29 2.11 -3.67 -15.69
CA LEU A 29 1.31 -2.85 -14.78
C LEU A 29 0.00 -3.54 -14.38
N ALA A 30 -0.69 -4.15 -15.34
CA ALA A 30 -1.91 -4.92 -15.06
C ALA A 30 -1.63 -6.15 -14.17
N LEU A 31 -0.49 -6.81 -14.34
CA LEU A 31 -0.07 -7.93 -13.50
C LEU A 31 0.26 -7.49 -12.07
N ASP A 32 0.95 -6.36 -11.91
CA ASP A 32 1.27 -5.79 -10.60
C ASP A 32 0.00 -5.41 -9.82
N ASP A 33 -0.98 -4.78 -10.49
CA ASP A 33 -2.28 -4.47 -9.90
C ASP A 33 -3.02 -5.73 -9.43
N GLU A 34 -3.00 -6.79 -10.24
CA GLU A 34 -3.62 -8.07 -9.88
C GLU A 34 -2.90 -8.74 -8.70
N LEU A 35 -1.56 -8.71 -8.69
CA LEU A 35 -0.76 -9.26 -7.60
C LEU A 35 -1.01 -8.50 -6.29
N LYS A 36 -1.08 -7.17 -6.34
CA LYS A 36 -1.48 -6.33 -5.20
C LYS A 36 -2.86 -6.69 -4.67
N ARG A 37 -3.85 -6.89 -5.56
CA ARG A 37 -5.20 -7.32 -5.15
C ARG A 37 -5.17 -8.67 -4.45
N ARG A 38 -4.46 -9.66 -5.01
CA ARG A 38 -4.36 -11.02 -4.44
C ARG A 38 -3.64 -11.04 -3.11
N THR A 39 -2.53 -10.33 -2.99
CA THR A 39 -1.80 -10.20 -1.72
C THR A 39 -2.69 -9.54 -0.66
N THR A 40 -3.41 -8.47 -1.03
CA THR A 40 -4.37 -7.81 -0.12
C THR A 40 -5.51 -8.74 0.29
N ALA A 41 -5.99 -9.60 -0.62
CA ALA A 41 -7.00 -10.60 -0.30
C ALA A 41 -6.44 -11.69 0.63
N ASN A 42 -5.23 -12.20 0.36
CA ASN A 42 -4.57 -13.18 1.23
C ASN A 42 -4.31 -12.64 2.63
N ASP A 43 -3.88 -11.39 2.76
CA ASP A 43 -3.72 -10.72 4.05
C ASP A 43 -5.03 -10.70 4.85
N LYS A 44 -6.17 -10.53 4.17
CA LYS A 44 -7.51 -10.57 4.80
C LYS A 44 -7.97 -11.98 5.15
N LEU A 45 -7.51 -13.00 4.41
CA LEU A 45 -7.98 -14.37 4.56
C LEU A 45 -7.20 -15.15 5.63
N TYR A 46 -5.87 -14.94 5.71
CA TYR A 46 -4.96 -15.85 6.42
C TYR A 46 -4.18 -15.23 7.58
N SER A 47 -4.22 -13.91 7.75
CA SER A 47 -3.52 -13.27 8.88
C SER A 47 -4.49 -13.02 10.04
N CYS A 48 -4.45 -13.89 11.04
CA CYS A 48 -5.01 -13.59 12.37
C CYS A 48 -4.09 -12.64 13.18
N GLN A 49 -2.98 -12.18 12.59
CA GLN A 49 -1.93 -11.41 13.26
C GLN A 49 -1.75 -10.04 12.58
N MET A 50 -2.36 -9.02 13.18
CA MET A 50 -2.20 -7.64 12.76
C MET A 50 -0.89 -7.03 13.30
N ILE A 51 0.00 -6.64 12.39
CA ILE A 51 1.17 -5.81 12.74
C ILE A 51 0.81 -4.34 12.53
N TRP A 52 0.86 -3.56 13.61
CA TRP A 52 0.62 -2.12 13.58
C TRP A 52 1.90 -1.36 13.91
N ARG A 53 2.49 -0.71 12.90
CA ARG A 53 3.58 0.24 13.08
C ARG A 53 3.01 1.63 13.37
N ILE A 54 3.49 2.27 14.44
CA ILE A 54 3.14 3.63 14.80
C ILE A 54 4.33 4.52 14.45
N ASP A 55 4.16 5.31 13.39
CA ASP A 55 5.20 6.25 12.95
C ASP A 55 5.26 7.47 13.90
N GLU A 56 6.42 8.14 13.96
CA GLU A 56 6.62 9.34 14.79
C GLU A 56 6.24 9.19 16.28
N TRP A 57 6.58 8.05 16.89
CA TRP A 57 6.20 7.70 18.27
C TRP A 57 6.40 8.84 19.29
N ASN A 58 7.57 9.49 19.27
CA ASN A 58 7.89 10.59 20.20
C ASN A 58 6.92 11.77 20.08
N THR A 59 6.49 12.10 18.86
CA THR A 59 5.51 13.16 18.61
C THR A 59 4.14 12.75 19.13
N GLN A 60 3.70 11.53 18.83
CA GLN A 60 2.40 11.03 19.26
C GLN A 60 2.32 10.89 20.78
N TYR A 61 3.39 10.43 21.44
CA TYR A 61 3.49 10.37 22.89
C TYR A 61 3.39 11.76 23.54
N LYS A 62 4.10 12.77 23.00
CA LYS A 62 3.99 14.16 23.49
C LYS A 62 2.58 14.71 23.33
N GLN A 63 1.93 14.47 22.18
CA GLN A 63 0.54 14.88 21.97
C GLN A 63 -0.43 14.20 22.94
N ALA A 64 -0.19 12.94 23.29
CA ALA A 64 -0.99 12.21 24.27
C ALA A 64 -0.76 12.76 25.69
N ARG A 65 0.50 13.01 26.08
CA ARG A 65 0.87 13.62 27.36
C ARG A 65 0.27 15.01 27.53
N ASP A 66 0.26 15.82 26.48
CA ASP A 66 -0.32 17.17 26.47
C ASP A 66 -1.86 17.15 26.42
N GLY A 67 -2.49 15.97 26.37
CA GLY A 67 -3.95 15.80 26.31
C GLY A 67 -4.59 16.14 24.95
N LYS A 68 -3.79 16.47 23.93
CA LYS A 68 -4.28 16.88 22.60
C LYS A 68 -4.81 15.70 21.78
N LYS A 69 -4.09 14.57 21.83
CA LYS A 69 -4.45 13.34 21.12
C LYS A 69 -4.15 12.12 22.00
N PRO A 70 -5.03 11.81 22.96
CA PRO A 70 -4.76 10.79 23.97
C PRO A 70 -4.79 9.36 23.42
N LEU A 71 -5.50 9.13 22.31
CA LEU A 71 -5.74 7.80 21.75
C LEU A 71 -5.31 7.70 20.28
N LEU A 72 -4.73 6.57 19.92
CA LEU A 72 -4.42 6.19 18.54
C LEU A 72 -5.21 4.95 18.15
N PHE A 73 -5.57 4.87 16.88
CA PHE A 73 -6.32 3.75 16.30
C PHE A 73 -5.55 3.13 15.15
N SER A 74 -5.55 1.81 15.05
CA SER A 74 -5.01 1.10 13.90
C SER A 74 -5.94 1.23 12.68
N ARG A 75 -5.43 0.82 11.50
CA ARG A 75 -6.35 0.46 10.40
C ARG A 75 -7.24 -0.72 10.83
N PRO A 76 -8.49 -0.81 10.35
CA PRO A 76 -9.32 -1.98 10.59
C PRO A 76 -8.69 -3.24 10.00
N PHE A 77 -8.82 -4.36 10.71
CA PHE A 77 -8.36 -5.68 10.27
C PHE A 77 -9.39 -6.75 10.60
N TYR A 78 -9.23 -7.93 10.01
CA TYR A 78 -10.12 -9.05 10.27
C TYR A 78 -9.41 -10.09 11.13
N SER A 79 -10.15 -10.74 12.01
CA SER A 79 -9.60 -11.83 12.83
C SER A 79 -9.22 -13.07 12.01
N HIS A 80 -9.91 -13.32 10.90
CA HIS A 80 -9.67 -14.36 9.89
C HIS A 80 -10.65 -14.15 8.71
N CYS A 81 -10.59 -14.98 7.66
CA CYS A 81 -11.56 -14.98 6.55
C CYS A 81 -13.02 -14.99 7.04
N ASN A 82 -13.83 -14.01 6.59
CA ASN A 82 -15.23 -13.81 7.01
C ASN A 82 -15.46 -13.69 8.54
N GLY A 83 -14.40 -13.41 9.30
CA GLY A 83 -14.47 -13.23 10.74
C GLY A 83 -14.85 -11.80 11.16
N TYR A 84 -14.64 -11.49 12.44
CA TYR A 84 -14.90 -10.17 12.99
C TYR A 84 -14.00 -9.10 12.38
N ARG A 85 -14.57 -7.91 12.15
CA ARG A 85 -13.85 -6.68 11.80
C ARG A 85 -13.47 -5.94 13.08
N LEU A 86 -12.18 -5.77 13.33
CA LEU A 86 -11.60 -5.24 14.57
C LEU A 86 -10.74 -3.99 14.29
N VAL A 87 -10.50 -3.20 15.35
CA VAL A 87 -9.56 -2.08 15.38
C VAL A 87 -8.82 -2.13 16.72
N CYS A 88 -7.50 -1.92 16.70
CA CYS A 88 -6.72 -1.76 17.93
C CYS A 88 -6.72 -0.29 18.36
N MET A 89 -6.79 -0.07 19.67
CA MET A 89 -6.64 1.24 20.30
C MET A 89 -5.43 1.20 21.23
N VAL A 90 -4.64 2.28 21.26
CA VAL A 90 -3.60 2.47 22.28
C VAL A 90 -3.65 3.89 22.80
N ALA A 91 -3.47 4.03 24.12
CA ALA A 91 -3.22 5.30 24.79
C ALA A 91 -1.71 5.43 25.01
N PRO A 92 -0.95 6.22 24.21
CA PRO A 92 0.50 6.27 24.33
C PRO A 92 0.99 6.74 25.71
N TYR A 93 0.20 7.56 26.39
CA TYR A 93 0.49 8.07 27.73
C TYR A 93 -0.23 7.29 28.86
N GLY A 94 -0.99 6.24 28.52
CA GLY A 94 -1.90 5.53 29.43
C GLY A 94 -3.26 6.22 29.58
N ASP A 95 -4.31 5.45 29.83
CA ASP A 95 -5.67 5.95 30.11
C ASP A 95 -6.25 5.44 31.45
N GLY A 96 -5.51 4.60 32.17
CA GLY A 96 -5.93 4.01 33.43
C GLY A 96 -5.56 4.87 34.64
N GLU A 97 -6.33 4.73 35.72
CA GLU A 97 -5.88 5.13 37.04
C GLU A 97 -4.68 4.26 37.40
N GLY A 98 -3.49 4.86 37.51
CA GLY A 98 -2.30 4.15 37.93
C GLY A 98 -2.58 3.46 39.26
N THR A 99 -2.65 2.13 39.26
CA THR A 99 -2.64 1.36 40.51
C THR A 99 -1.29 1.58 41.16
N VAL A 100 -1.27 2.51 42.11
CA VAL A 100 -0.24 2.69 43.14
C VAL A 100 -0.08 1.43 43.97
#